data_AF-A0A352FNM0-F1
#
_entry.id   AF-A0A352FNM0-F1
#
_cell.length_a   1.000
_cell.length_b   1.000
_cell.length_c   1.000
_cell.angle_alpha   90.00
_cell.angle_beta   90.00
_cell.angle_gamma   90.00
#
_symmetry.space_group_name_H-M   'P 1'
#
loop_
_entity.id
_entity.type
_entity.pdbx_description
1 polymer ?
#
loop_
_entity_poly.entity_id
_entity_poly.type
_entity_poly.pdbx_seq_one_letter_code
_entity_poly.pdbx_strand_id
1 'polypeptide(L)' 'VIVKDGWVTLEGAVEWQYQKNTADSAVRKVKGVKGVTNVVTVKPKVEPADLKRKIMDAFKRNAEV' A
#
# COMPACT_ATOMS: atom_id res chain seq x y z
N VAL A 1 6.13 -14.99 -5.33
CA VAL A 1 5.09 -14.87 -6.38
C VAL A 1 4.87 -16.26 -6.95
N ILE A 2 3.65 -16.78 -6.82
CA ILE A 2 3.28 -18.11 -7.32
C ILE A 2 2.29 -17.89 -8.45
N VAL A 3 2.53 -18.53 -9.61
CA VAL A 3 1.65 -18.47 -10.78
C VAL A 3 1.14 -19.88 -11.08
N LYS A 4 -0.18 -20.06 -11.14
CA LYS A 4 -0.82 -21.34 -11.43
C LYS A 4 -2.01 -21.13 -12.36
N ASP A 5 -1.96 -21.71 -13.56
CA ASP A 5 -3.03 -21.66 -14.58
C ASP A 5 -3.51 -20.23 -14.97
N GLY A 6 -2.61 -19.25 -14.90
CA GLY A 6 -2.92 -17.83 -15.13
C GLY A 6 -3.44 -17.09 -13.89
N TRP A 7 -3.50 -17.76 -12.74
CA TRP A 7 -3.76 -17.14 -11.45
C TRP A 7 -2.45 -16.74 -10.77
N VAL A 8 -2.32 -15.48 -10.37
CA VAL A 8 -1.10 -14.96 -9.73
C VAL A 8 -1.38 -14.65 -8.26
N THR A 9 -0.53 -15.14 -7.36
CA THR A 9 -0.60 -14.80 -5.94
C THR A 9 0.56 -13.88 -5.56
N LEU A 10 0.21 -12.70 -5.06
CA LEU A 10 1.11 -11.69 -4.53
C LEU A 10 1.16 -11.80 -3.01
N GLU A 11 2.35 -12.02 -2.47
CA GLU A 11 2.62 -12.15 -1.04
C GLU A 11 3.80 -11.24 -0.67
N GLY A 12 3.75 -10.65 0.51
CA GLY A 12 4.80 -9.75 1.01
C GLY A 12 4.25 -8.65 1.91
N ALA A 13 5.12 -7.72 2.29
CA ALA A 13 4.75 -6.51 3.03
C ALA A 13 5.17 -5.26 2.26
N VAL A 14 4.30 -4.24 2.25
CA VAL A 14 4.56 -2.94 1.63
C VAL A 14 4.34 -1.82 2.63
N GLU A 15 5.00 -0.69 2.43
CA GLU A 15 4.90 0.45 3.34
C GLU A 15 3.61 1.22 3.14
N TRP A 16 3.02 1.18 1.95
CA TRP A 16 1.86 2.00 1.62
C TRP A 16 0.77 1.25 0.86
N GLN A 17 -0.49 1.64 1.09
CA GLN A 17 -1.65 1.09 0.38
C GLN A 17 -1.55 1.31 -1.14
N TYR A 18 -0.97 2.42 -1.59
CA TYR A 18 -0.78 2.67 -3.02
C TYR A 18 0.16 1.62 -3.65
N GLN A 19 1.20 1.19 -2.95
CA GLN A 19 2.12 0.16 -3.44
C GLN A 19 1.39 -1.17 -3.61
N LYS A 20 0.51 -1.52 -2.66
CA LYS A 20 -0.36 -2.70 -2.76
C LYS A 20 -1.23 -2.65 -4.00
N ASN A 21 -1.90 -1.51 -4.25
CA ASN A 21 -2.78 -1.33 -5.41
C ASN A 21 -2.02 -1.32 -6.75
N THR A 22 -0.86 -0.68 -6.79
CA THR A 22 0.01 -0.66 -7.98
C THR A 22 0.51 -2.06 -8.31
N ALA A 23 0.88 -2.86 -7.30
CA ALA A 23 1.30 -4.24 -7.50
C ALA A 23 0.18 -5.10 -8.11
N ASP A 24 -1.06 -4.98 -7.60
CA ASP A 24 -2.23 -5.65 -8.19
C ASP A 24 -2.44 -5.26 -9.66
N SER A 25 -2.44 -3.95 -9.92
CA SER A 25 -2.68 -3.38 -11.24
C SER A 25 -1.59 -3.74 -12.24
N ALA A 26 -0.33 -3.79 -11.81
CA ALA A 26 0.80 -4.19 -12.65
C ALA A 26 0.68 -5.66 -13.08
N VAL A 27 0.33 -6.55 -12.14
CA VAL A 27 0.16 -7.98 -12.44
C VAL A 27 -1.03 -8.23 -13.34
N ARG A 28 -2.15 -7.53 -13.14
CA ARG A 28 -3.33 -7.63 -14.03
C ARG A 28 -3.04 -7.26 -15.48
N LYS A 29 -2.04 -6.40 -15.72
CA LYS A 29 -1.62 -6.00 -17.07
C LYS A 29 -0.75 -7.04 -17.77
N VAL A 30 -0.30 -8.08 -17.06
CA VAL A 30 0.51 -9.15 -17.65
C VAL A 30 -0.38 -10.03 -18.53
N LYS A 31 0.01 -10.19 -19.80
CA LYS A 31 -0.74 -10.97 -20.79
C LYS A 31 -0.82 -12.43 -20.33
N GLY A 32 -2.03 -12.98 -20.23
CA GLY A 32 -2.28 -14.35 -19.76
C GLY A 32 -2.66 -14.47 -18.27
N VAL A 33 -2.67 -13.37 -17.53
CA VAL A 33 -3.22 -13.34 -16.16
C VAL A 33 -4.75 -13.35 -16.23
N LYS A 34 -5.35 -14.37 -15.62
CA LYS A 34 -6.80 -14.54 -15.47
C LYS A 34 -7.30 -13.98 -14.13
N GLY A 35 -6.46 -13.98 -13.11
CA GLY A 35 -6.82 -13.54 -11.76
C GLY A 35 -5.60 -13.23 -10.91
N VAL A 36 -5.80 -12.36 -9.92
CA VAL A 36 -4.76 -11.96 -8.97
C VAL A 36 -5.31 -12.10 -7.55
N THR A 37 -4.61 -12.86 -6.71
CA THR A 37 -4.83 -12.91 -5.26
C THR A 37 -3.77 -12.06 -4.59
N ASN A 38 -4.18 -10.92 -4.04
CA ASN A 38 -3.28 -9.97 -3.39
C ASN A 38 -3.33 -10.12 -1.86
N VAL A 39 -2.38 -10.90 -1.32
CA VAL A 39 -2.18 -11.14 0.11
C VAL A 39 -1.09 -10.22 0.68
N VAL A 40 -0.76 -9.12 -0.02
CA VAL A 40 0.25 -8.16 0.45
C VAL A 40 -0.29 -7.40 1.66
N THR A 41 0.46 -7.43 2.75
CA THR A 41 0.14 -6.74 3.99
C THR A 41 0.75 -5.34 3.99
N VAL A 42 -0.05 -4.30 4.29
CA VAL A 42 0.46 -2.93 4.40
C VAL A 42 1.00 -2.73 5.82
N LYS A 43 2.31 -2.52 5.95
CA LYS A 43 3.01 -2.19 7.20
C LYS A 43 3.56 -0.77 7.08
N PRO A 44 2.77 0.27 7.45
CA PRO A 44 3.25 1.64 7.39
C PRO A 44 4.45 1.82 8.32
N LYS A 45 5.55 2.38 7.78
CA LYS A 45 6.77 2.66 8.55
C LYS A 45 6.62 3.84 9.50
N VAL A 46 5.61 4.68 9.27
CA VAL A 46 5.19 5.78 10.13
C VAL A 46 4.01 5.31 10.96
N GLU A 47 4.17 5.27 12.28
CA GLU A 47 3.03 5.05 13.18
C GLU A 47 2.02 6.19 12.99
N PRO A 48 0.71 5.88 12.84
CA PRO A 48 -0.33 6.91 12.74
C PRO A 48 -0.40 7.84 13.96
N ALA A 49 0.22 7.46 15.09
CA ALA A 49 0.40 8.31 16.26
C ALA A 49 1.22 9.59 15.97
N ASP A 50 2.26 9.51 15.15
CA ASP A 50 3.11 10.67 14.79
C ASP A 50 2.44 11.59 13.77
N LEU A 51 1.57 11.04 12.92
CA LEU A 51 0.89 11.83 11.90
C LEU A 51 -0.12 12.79 12.53
N LYS A 52 -0.90 12.33 13.52
CA LYS A 52 -1.83 13.18 14.27
C LYS A 52 -1.10 14.30 15.00
N ARG A 53 0.05 13.98 15.60
CA ARG A 53 0.85 14.95 16.36
C ARG A 53 1.46 16.02 15.46
N LYS A 54 2.06 15.64 14.32
CA LYS A 54 2.59 16.59 13.33
C LYS A 54 1.52 17.48 12.72
N ILE A 55 0.32 16.96 12.46
CA ILE A 55 -0.79 17.77 11.95
C ILE A 55 -1.24 18.78 13.02
N MET A 56 -1.43 18.37 14.28
CA MET A 56 -1.80 19.28 15.37
C MET A 56 -0.73 20.35 15.63
N ASP A 57 0.55 19.99 15.61
CA ASP A 57 1.65 20.94 15.82
C ASP A 57 1.74 21.95 14.65
N ALA A 58 1.48 21.51 13.41
CA ALA A 58 1.43 22.40 12.25
C ALA A 58 0.24 23.36 12.28
N PHE A 59 -0.94 22.91 12.74
CA PHE A 59 -2.11 23.77 12.90
C PHE A 59 -1.96 24.78 14.04
N LYS A 60 -1.32 24.42 15.16
CA LYS A 60 -1.05 25.34 16.28
C LYS A 60 -0.15 26.52 15.87
N ARG A 61 0.86 26.28 15.02
CA ARG A 61 1.79 27.32 14.57
C ARG A 61 1.16 28.42 13.73
N ASN A 62 0.03 28.15 13.07
CA ASN A 62 -0.71 29.13 12.28
C ASN A 62 -1.77 29.91 13.09
N ALA A 63 -1.97 29.57 14.37
CA ALA A 63 -2.90 30.28 15.26
C ALA A 63 -2.20 31.34 16.13
N GLU A 64 -0.87 31.42 16.09
CA GLU A 64 -0.06 32.53 16.63
C GLU A 64 0.47 33.39 15.47
N VAL A 65 -0.44 34.02 14.71
CA VAL A 65 -0.18 35.21 13.90
C VAL A 65 -1.35 36.17 14.06
#